data_AF-A0AAN7Y0W7-F1
#
_entry.id   AF-A0AAN7Y0W7-F1
#
_cell.length_a   1.000
_cell.length_b   1.000
_cell.length_c   1.000
_cell.angle_alpha   90.00
_cell.angle_beta   90.00
_cell.angle_gamma   90.00
#
_symmetry.space_group_name_H-M   'P 1'
#
loop_
_entity.id
_entity.type
_entity.pdbx_description
1 polymer ?
#
loop_
_entity_poly.entity_id
_entity_poly.type
_entity_poly.pdbx_seq_one_letter_code
_entity_poly.pdbx_strand_id
1 'polypeptide(L)'
;MEALFNEWLWKEEYWLPPGIGWRDTEMKEGEGRFPLPRDLLYSLPLAVAFIALRYVFERLFADPLSRLFGVKDQVRLPVAPIPKLETFYTQTSRQPSHSDVVGLGKQCDLSQRKIQTWFRHRRNQDRPSRTKKFWEATWRFLFYLGSFIGGLASLINTSWFWDPSECWRDYPKQPVADAHYWYYILEMSFYLSLLLCVSVDVKRKDFKEQVIHHIATIFLIGFSYCANFVRVGTLVMLLHDSSDFILESGKMFHYAGWSWLCDPMFIVFALVFLLTRLVVFPCRVIHTTLVLSMDFFQPFFGYYFFNALLLVLQALHVFWAYLILRMIWKFAFMGKVQGDERSDEESEVDDDEEEDQEEENSWAQRKGTINSKLASLADNCVLNNLTNQRSISSRLPKAR
;
A
#
# COMPACT_ATOMS: atom_id res chain seq x y z
N MET A 1 30.53 -20.43 17.57
CA MET A 1 30.10 -19.14 16.99
C MET A 1 28.85 -18.61 17.68
N GLU A 2 27.80 -19.42 17.84
CA GLU A 2 26.55 -19.00 18.52
C GLU A 2 26.76 -18.49 19.96
N ALA A 3 27.52 -19.22 20.80
CA ALA A 3 27.78 -18.79 22.18
C ALA A 3 28.52 -17.45 22.27
N LEU A 4 29.55 -17.25 21.43
CA LEU A 4 30.31 -15.99 21.37
C LEU A 4 29.47 -14.83 20.84
N PHE A 5 28.59 -15.09 19.86
CA PHE A 5 27.65 -14.09 19.37
C PHE A 5 26.63 -13.72 20.46
N ASN A 6 26.12 -14.70 21.19
CA ASN A 6 25.18 -14.48 22.29
C ASN A 6 25.81 -13.67 23.43
N GLU A 7 27.04 -14.00 23.84
CA GLU A 7 27.79 -13.23 24.84
C GLU A 7 28.08 -11.80 24.38
N TRP A 8 28.41 -11.61 23.09
CA TRP A 8 28.65 -10.28 22.53
C TRP A 8 27.35 -9.45 22.43
N LEU A 9 26.25 -10.08 22.01
CA LEU A 9 24.96 -9.41 21.82
C LEU A 9 24.34 -8.98 23.16
N TRP A 10 24.43 -9.81 24.20
CA TRP A 10 23.81 -9.56 25.51
C TRP A 10 24.73 -8.86 26.52
N LYS A 11 25.75 -8.15 26.05
CA LYS A 11 26.57 -7.30 26.92
C LYS A 11 25.72 -6.22 27.57
N GLU A 12 25.89 -6.04 28.88
CA GLU A 12 25.12 -5.09 29.69
C GLU A 12 25.20 -3.66 29.15
N GLU A 13 26.38 -3.23 28.68
CA GLU A 13 26.62 -1.91 28.08
C GLU A 13 25.72 -1.58 26.86
N TYR A 14 25.19 -2.60 26.19
CA TYR A 14 24.31 -2.42 25.04
C TYR A 14 22.85 -2.19 25.43
N TRP A 15 22.41 -2.79 26.54
CA TRP A 15 20.99 -2.89 26.90
C TRP A 15 20.61 -2.13 28.16
N LEU A 16 21.57 -1.86 29.04
CA LEU A 16 21.32 -1.28 30.36
C LEU A 16 22.15 -0.01 30.58
N PRO A 17 21.65 0.91 31.44
CA PRO A 17 22.42 2.07 31.86
C PRO A 17 23.70 1.69 32.63
N PRO A 18 24.72 2.58 32.63
CA PRO A 18 25.95 2.36 33.38
C PRO A 18 25.70 2.09 34.86
N GLY A 19 26.33 1.03 35.40
CA GLY A 19 26.22 0.66 36.82
C GLY A 19 25.05 -0.27 37.15
N ILE A 20 24.26 -0.70 36.16
CA ILE A 20 23.17 -1.66 36.32
C ILE A 20 23.49 -2.94 35.55
N GLY A 21 23.44 -4.09 36.22
CA GLY A 21 23.64 -5.39 35.58
C GLY A 21 22.33 -6.17 35.40
N TRP A 22 22.40 -7.31 34.70
CA TRP A 22 21.22 -8.16 34.49
C TRP A 22 20.60 -8.67 35.80
N ARG A 23 21.41 -8.90 36.84
CA ARG A 23 20.93 -9.29 38.18
C ARG A 23 20.06 -8.22 38.83
N ASP A 24 20.32 -6.96 38.49
CA ASP A 24 19.53 -5.81 38.94
C ASP A 24 18.27 -5.62 38.10
N THR A 25 17.94 -6.55 37.20
CA THR A 25 16.67 -6.55 36.46
C THR A 25 15.76 -7.72 36.86
N GLU A 26 16.27 -8.64 37.69
CA GLU A 26 15.50 -9.79 38.18
C GLU A 26 14.31 -9.32 39.04
N MET A 27 13.12 -9.82 38.68
CA MET A 27 11.87 -9.62 39.42
C MET A 27 11.53 -10.85 40.24
N LYS A 28 10.90 -10.64 41.40
CA LYS A 28 10.43 -11.76 42.23
C LYS A 28 9.15 -12.37 41.65
N GLU A 29 8.94 -13.65 41.90
CA GLU A 29 7.69 -14.33 41.54
C GLU A 29 6.49 -13.57 42.13
N GLY A 30 5.59 -13.09 41.27
CA GLY A 30 4.39 -12.34 41.65
C GLY A 30 4.41 -10.83 41.37
N GLU A 31 5.55 -10.24 40.98
CA GLU A 31 5.67 -8.79 40.70
C GLU A 31 5.24 -8.39 39.26
N GLY A 32 4.82 -9.35 38.44
CA GLY A 32 4.38 -9.16 37.05
C GLY A 32 5.27 -9.89 36.05
N ARG A 33 4.97 -9.76 34.75
CA ARG A 33 5.75 -10.40 33.69
C ARG A 33 6.92 -9.49 33.28
N PHE A 34 8.13 -10.03 33.30
CA PHE A 34 9.29 -9.36 32.70
C PHE A 34 9.42 -9.75 31.22
N PRO A 35 9.66 -8.81 30.29
CA PRO A 35 9.77 -9.14 28.88
C PRO A 35 11.06 -9.92 28.62
N LEU A 36 10.93 -11.13 28.08
CA LEU A 36 12.07 -11.98 27.78
C LEU A 36 12.26 -12.06 26.26
N PRO A 37 13.49 -11.93 25.73
CA PRO A 37 13.75 -11.99 24.29
C PRO A 37 13.19 -13.25 23.60
N ARG A 38 13.16 -14.37 24.33
CA ARG A 38 12.56 -15.64 23.86
C ARG A 38 11.07 -15.54 23.54
N ASP A 39 10.36 -14.61 24.16
CA ASP A 39 8.92 -14.44 23.94
C ASP A 39 8.65 -13.92 22.52
N LEU A 40 9.57 -13.14 21.94
CA LEU A 40 9.47 -12.69 20.56
C LEU A 40 9.57 -13.84 19.55
N LEU A 41 10.15 -15.00 19.93
CA LEU A 41 10.19 -16.17 19.04
C LEU A 41 8.79 -16.70 18.75
N TYR A 42 7.81 -16.50 19.65
CA TYR A 42 6.42 -16.85 19.39
C TYR A 42 5.78 -16.02 18.26
N SER A 43 6.36 -14.87 17.91
CA SER A 43 5.86 -14.06 16.81
C SER A 43 6.05 -14.69 15.44
N LEU A 44 7.09 -15.52 15.26
CA LEU A 44 7.36 -16.23 14.00
C LEU A 44 6.24 -17.22 13.61
N PRO A 45 5.88 -18.23 14.45
CA PRO A 45 4.78 -19.13 14.12
C PRO A 45 3.44 -18.40 14.07
N LEU A 46 3.25 -17.36 14.88
CA LEU A 46 2.02 -16.57 14.85
C LEU A 46 1.91 -15.72 13.57
N ALA A 47 3.01 -15.22 13.02
CA ALA A 47 3.03 -14.56 11.72
C ALA A 47 2.62 -15.53 10.60
N VAL A 48 3.11 -16.76 10.61
CA VAL A 48 2.66 -17.81 9.67
C VAL A 48 1.17 -18.11 9.86
N ALA A 49 0.69 -18.16 11.10
CA ALA A 49 -0.73 -18.32 11.39
C ALA A 49 -1.56 -17.14 10.85
N PHE A 50 -1.08 -15.89 10.94
CA PHE A 50 -1.73 -14.73 10.33
C PHE A 50 -1.79 -14.83 8.80
N ILE A 51 -0.74 -15.34 8.15
CA ILE A 51 -0.76 -15.58 6.69
C ILE A 51 -1.82 -16.62 6.33
N ALA A 52 -1.88 -17.73 7.06
CA ALA A 52 -2.88 -18.77 6.85
C ALA A 52 -4.31 -18.23 7.11
N LEU A 53 -4.49 -17.46 8.19
CA LEU A 53 -5.75 -16.82 8.54
C LEU A 53 -6.20 -15.82 7.47
N ARG A 54 -5.27 -15.02 6.94
CA ARG A 54 -5.53 -14.11 5.82
C ARG A 54 -6.07 -14.87 4.61
N TYR A 55 -5.41 -15.95 4.20
CA TYR A 55 -5.87 -16.76 3.07
C TYR A 55 -7.29 -17.31 3.26
N VAL A 56 -7.61 -17.79 4.46
CA VAL A 56 -8.96 -18.25 4.81
C VAL A 56 -9.95 -17.09 4.81
N PHE A 57 -9.57 -15.95 5.37
CA PHE A 57 -10.39 -14.74 5.45
C PHE A 57 -10.76 -14.20 4.07
N GLU A 58 -9.78 -14.07 3.18
CA GLU A 58 -9.98 -13.57 1.82
C GLU A 58 -11.02 -14.42 1.08
N ARG A 59 -10.94 -15.75 1.25
CA ARG A 59 -11.84 -16.71 0.59
C ARG A 59 -13.24 -16.78 1.19
N LEU A 60 -13.36 -16.72 2.53
CA LEU A 60 -14.64 -16.95 3.22
C LEU A 60 -15.43 -15.67 3.47
N PHE A 61 -14.76 -14.54 3.68
CA PHE A 61 -15.40 -13.30 4.12
C PHE A 61 -15.19 -12.15 3.13
N ALA A 62 -13.95 -11.93 2.67
CA ALA A 62 -13.65 -10.77 1.83
C ALA A 62 -14.29 -10.85 0.44
N ASP A 63 -14.32 -12.02 -0.19
CA ASP A 63 -14.99 -12.22 -1.48
C ASP A 63 -16.51 -11.94 -1.42
N PRO A 64 -17.30 -12.56 -0.52
CA PRO A 64 -18.71 -12.20 -0.34
C PRO A 64 -18.93 -10.72 -0.02
N LEU A 65 -18.07 -10.13 0.83
CA LEU A 65 -18.16 -8.72 1.19
C LEU A 65 -17.92 -7.82 -0.01
N SER A 66 -16.91 -8.13 -0.84
CA SER A 66 -16.60 -7.35 -2.04
C SER A 66 -17.77 -7.33 -3.03
N ARG A 67 -18.49 -8.46 -3.16
CA ARG A 67 -19.71 -8.55 -4.00
C ARG A 67 -20.87 -7.75 -3.40
N LEU A 68 -21.04 -7.81 -2.08
CA LEU A 68 -22.08 -7.04 -1.37
C LEU A 68 -21.86 -5.53 -1.53
N PHE A 69 -20.60 -5.09 -1.48
CA PHE A 69 -20.20 -3.69 -1.68
C PHE A 69 -20.18 -3.29 -3.17
N GLY A 70 -20.46 -4.21 -4.08
CA GLY A 70 -20.53 -3.94 -5.52
C GLY A 70 -19.19 -3.67 -6.18
N VAL A 71 -18.09 -4.16 -5.61
CA VAL A 71 -16.75 -4.05 -6.20
C VAL A 71 -16.74 -4.80 -7.54
N LYS A 72 -16.47 -4.08 -8.62
CA LYS A 72 -16.36 -4.64 -9.97
C LYS A 72 -14.93 -4.54 -10.45
N ASP A 73 -14.42 -5.64 -10.97
CA ASP A 73 -13.16 -5.64 -11.70
C ASP A 73 -13.38 -5.12 -13.12
N GLN A 74 -12.45 -4.28 -13.55
CA GLN A 74 -12.41 -3.79 -14.93
C GLN A 74 -12.06 -4.95 -15.85
N VAL A 75 -12.83 -5.10 -16.93
CA VAL A 75 -12.60 -6.15 -17.92
C VAL A 75 -11.33 -5.81 -18.69
N ARG A 76 -10.24 -6.51 -18.40
CA ARG A 76 -8.98 -6.33 -19.13
C ARG A 76 -8.94 -7.26 -20.33
N LEU A 77 -8.82 -6.68 -21.52
CA LEU A 77 -8.74 -7.44 -22.76
C LEU A 77 -7.48 -8.32 -22.76
N PRO A 78 -7.59 -9.63 -23.05
CA PRO A 78 -6.44 -10.53 -23.18
C PRO A 78 -5.53 -10.08 -24.34
N VAL A 79 -4.21 -10.18 -24.18
CA VAL A 79 -3.27 -9.73 -25.22
C VAL A 79 -3.20 -10.84 -26.25
N ALA A 80 -3.07 -10.47 -27.54
CA ALA A 80 -2.79 -11.42 -28.59
C ALA A 80 -1.60 -12.34 -28.20
N PRO A 81 -1.76 -13.67 -28.30
CA PRO A 81 -0.71 -14.61 -27.89
C PRO A 81 0.42 -14.59 -28.93
N ILE A 82 1.47 -13.83 -28.64
CA ILE A 82 2.67 -13.73 -29.49
C ILE A 82 3.84 -14.34 -28.70
N PRO A 83 4.17 -15.64 -28.92
CA PRO A 83 5.08 -16.39 -28.05
C PRO A 83 6.45 -15.73 -27.88
N LYS A 84 6.99 -15.09 -28.92
CA LYS A 84 8.28 -14.40 -28.87
C LYS A 84 8.26 -13.19 -27.93
N LEU A 85 7.18 -12.41 -27.94
CA LEU A 85 7.02 -11.26 -27.04
C LEU A 85 6.79 -11.74 -25.59
N GLU A 86 6.02 -12.81 -25.40
CA GLU A 86 5.80 -13.40 -24.07
C GLU A 86 7.10 -13.98 -23.47
N THR A 87 7.91 -14.64 -24.29
CA THR A 87 9.22 -15.17 -23.87
C THR A 87 10.15 -14.04 -23.43
N PHE A 88 10.22 -12.96 -24.23
CA PHE A 88 11.01 -11.78 -23.85
C PHE A 88 10.48 -11.13 -22.56
N TYR A 89 9.17 -10.99 -22.43
CA TYR A 89 8.51 -10.37 -21.28
C TYR A 89 8.80 -11.13 -19.97
N THR A 90 8.73 -12.46 -20.02
CA THR A 90 8.89 -13.33 -18.85
C THR A 90 10.35 -13.56 -18.48
N GLN A 91 11.26 -13.62 -19.46
CA GLN A 91 12.65 -14.03 -19.24
C GLN A 91 13.66 -12.89 -19.30
N THR A 92 13.37 -11.78 -20.00
CA THR A 92 14.34 -10.70 -20.25
C THR A 92 13.93 -9.40 -19.58
N SER A 93 12.84 -8.77 -20.03
CA SER A 93 12.40 -7.49 -19.47
C SER A 93 10.92 -7.23 -19.73
N ARG A 94 10.26 -6.64 -18.72
CA ARG A 94 8.88 -6.13 -18.81
C ARG A 94 8.79 -4.77 -19.50
N GLN A 95 9.90 -4.05 -19.56
CA GLN A 95 10.04 -2.74 -20.21
C GLN A 95 11.20 -2.83 -21.23
N PRO A 96 10.89 -3.17 -22.50
CA PRO A 96 11.92 -3.27 -23.53
C PRO A 96 12.53 -1.91 -23.84
N SER A 97 13.84 -1.87 -24.07
CA SER A 97 14.53 -0.67 -24.56
C SER A 97 14.20 -0.41 -26.03
N HIS A 98 14.55 0.77 -26.55
CA HIS A 98 14.32 1.11 -27.96
C HIS A 98 14.98 0.11 -28.93
N SER A 99 16.19 -0.37 -28.61
CA SER A 99 16.88 -1.39 -29.41
C SER A 99 16.15 -2.74 -29.38
N ASP A 100 15.58 -3.13 -28.23
CA ASP A 100 14.84 -4.38 -28.10
C ASP A 100 13.56 -4.36 -28.92
N VAL A 101 12.83 -3.24 -28.92
CA VAL A 101 11.61 -3.07 -29.72
C VAL A 101 11.91 -3.20 -31.21
N VAL A 102 13.03 -2.65 -31.69
CA VAL A 102 13.47 -2.79 -33.09
C VAL A 102 13.80 -4.25 -33.41
N GLY A 103 14.53 -4.92 -32.52
CA GLY A 103 14.91 -6.33 -32.68
C GLY A 103 13.70 -7.27 -32.72
N LEU A 104 12.77 -7.09 -31.78
CA LEU A 104 11.51 -7.84 -31.72
C LEU A 104 10.61 -7.54 -32.93
N GLY A 105 10.61 -6.30 -33.43
CA GLY A 105 9.92 -5.89 -34.66
C GLY A 105 10.30 -6.75 -35.84
N LYS A 106 11.60 -6.95 -36.05
CA LYS A 106 12.13 -7.80 -37.12
C LYS A 106 11.81 -9.28 -36.94
N GLN A 107 11.77 -9.76 -35.69
CA GLN A 107 11.51 -11.19 -35.41
C GLN A 107 10.03 -11.57 -35.50
N CYS A 108 9.13 -10.64 -35.20
CA CYS A 108 7.69 -10.87 -35.14
C CYS A 108 6.95 -10.33 -36.36
N ASP A 109 7.64 -9.62 -37.27
CA ASP A 109 7.06 -8.89 -38.40
C ASP A 109 5.95 -7.92 -37.96
N LEU A 110 6.24 -7.18 -36.88
CA LEU A 110 5.32 -6.22 -36.27
C LEU A 110 5.92 -4.82 -36.27
N SER A 111 5.06 -3.81 -36.39
CA SER A 111 5.47 -2.43 -36.19
C SER A 111 5.88 -2.19 -34.74
N GLN A 112 6.80 -1.24 -34.55
CA GLN A 112 7.28 -0.86 -33.21
C GLN A 112 6.12 -0.43 -32.30
N ARG A 113 5.15 0.33 -32.84
CA ARG A 113 3.95 0.76 -32.10
C ARG A 113 3.14 -0.44 -31.61
N LYS A 114 2.89 -1.45 -32.45
CA LYS A 114 2.17 -2.67 -32.03
C LYS A 114 2.90 -3.44 -30.93
N ILE A 115 4.22 -3.48 -30.96
CA ILE A 115 5.03 -4.11 -29.92
C ILE A 115 4.90 -3.32 -28.62
N GLN A 116 5.09 -2.01 -28.65
CA GLN A 116 4.94 -1.15 -27.47
C GLN A 116 3.53 -1.27 -26.85
N THR A 117 2.49 -1.25 -27.68
CA THR A 117 1.10 -1.47 -27.27
C THR A 117 0.91 -2.86 -26.65
N TRP A 118 1.48 -3.92 -27.25
CA TRP A 118 1.43 -5.28 -26.70
C TRP A 118 2.06 -5.34 -25.30
N PHE A 119 3.26 -4.77 -25.12
CA PHE A 119 3.94 -4.73 -23.82
C PHE A 119 3.17 -3.91 -22.79
N ARG A 120 2.53 -2.80 -23.21
CA ARG A 120 1.65 -1.99 -22.35
C ARG A 120 0.45 -2.81 -21.86
N HIS A 121 -0.30 -3.44 -22.75
CA HIS A 121 -1.45 -4.27 -22.36
C HIS A 121 -1.05 -5.49 -21.53
N ARG A 122 0.11 -6.11 -21.82
CA ARG A 122 0.60 -7.27 -21.07
C ARG A 122 0.98 -6.91 -19.64
N ARG A 123 1.57 -5.72 -19.42
CA ARG A 123 1.79 -5.17 -18.08
C ARG A 123 0.48 -4.83 -17.37
N ASN A 124 -0.50 -4.27 -18.08
CA ASN A 124 -1.83 -3.97 -17.50
C ASN A 124 -2.56 -5.26 -17.06
N GLN A 125 -2.34 -6.39 -17.73
CA GLN A 125 -2.88 -7.68 -17.30
C GLN A 125 -2.26 -8.22 -16.01
N ASP A 126 -0.97 -8.01 -15.78
CA ASP A 126 -0.30 -8.41 -14.54
C ASP A 126 -0.73 -7.57 -13.33
N ARG A 127 -1.44 -6.45 -13.55
CA ARG A 127 -1.91 -5.61 -12.44
C ARG A 127 -2.86 -6.43 -11.55
N PRO A 128 -2.86 -6.21 -10.24
CA PRO A 128 -3.83 -6.83 -9.36
C PRO A 128 -5.25 -6.36 -9.69
N SER A 129 -6.24 -7.22 -9.44
CA SER A 129 -7.65 -6.86 -9.59
C SER A 129 -8.09 -5.88 -8.49
N ARG A 130 -9.12 -5.07 -8.75
CA ARG A 130 -9.70 -4.16 -7.74
C ARG A 130 -10.24 -4.95 -6.56
N THR A 131 -10.83 -6.12 -6.84
CA THR A 131 -11.30 -7.08 -5.84
C THR A 131 -10.17 -7.54 -4.93
N LYS A 132 -9.01 -7.91 -5.46
CA LYS A 132 -7.85 -8.31 -4.64
C LYS A 132 -7.41 -7.17 -3.72
N LYS A 133 -7.30 -5.93 -4.24
CA LYS A 133 -6.94 -4.77 -3.41
C LYS A 133 -7.95 -4.49 -2.31
N PHE A 134 -9.25 -4.67 -2.59
CA PHE A 134 -10.30 -4.55 -1.58
C PHE A 134 -10.15 -5.60 -0.48
N TRP A 135 -9.81 -6.85 -0.82
CA TRP A 135 -9.55 -7.88 0.18
C TRP A 135 -8.35 -7.55 1.07
N GLU A 136 -7.24 -7.10 0.47
CA GLU A 136 -6.05 -6.67 1.21
C GLU A 136 -6.36 -5.50 2.16
N ALA A 137 -7.12 -4.51 1.70
CA ALA A 137 -7.54 -3.37 2.52
C ALA A 137 -8.47 -3.79 3.65
N THR A 138 -9.42 -4.70 3.39
CA THR A 138 -10.35 -5.21 4.42
C THR A 138 -9.61 -5.98 5.51
N TRP A 139 -8.64 -6.82 5.14
CA TRP A 139 -7.82 -7.57 6.09
C TRP A 139 -7.04 -6.63 7.03
N ARG A 140 -6.39 -5.61 6.46
CA ARG A 140 -5.63 -4.62 7.24
C ARG A 140 -6.55 -3.75 8.09
N PHE A 141 -7.70 -3.33 7.56
CA PHE A 141 -8.71 -2.58 8.30
C PHE A 141 -9.14 -3.30 9.58
N LEU A 142 -9.51 -4.58 9.48
CA LEU A 142 -9.98 -5.35 10.63
C LEU A 142 -8.89 -5.51 11.70
N PHE A 143 -7.65 -5.76 11.28
CA PHE A 143 -6.53 -5.86 12.20
C PHE A 143 -6.28 -4.52 12.91
N TYR A 144 -6.07 -3.43 12.17
CA TYR A 144 -5.75 -2.12 12.77
C TYR A 144 -6.89 -1.60 13.64
N LEU A 145 -8.16 -1.83 13.26
CA LEU A 145 -9.29 -1.43 14.08
C LEU A 145 -9.32 -2.21 15.41
N GLY A 146 -9.13 -3.53 15.35
CA GLY A 146 -9.08 -4.37 16.54
C GLY A 146 -7.89 -4.02 17.44
N SER A 147 -6.73 -3.78 16.83
CA SER A 147 -5.49 -3.39 17.50
C SER A 147 -5.63 -2.04 18.19
N PHE A 148 -6.19 -1.04 17.51
CA PHE A 148 -6.45 0.28 18.09
C PHE A 148 -7.41 0.22 19.28
N ILE A 149 -8.54 -0.50 19.15
CA ILE A 149 -9.51 -0.65 20.24
C ILE A 149 -8.89 -1.38 21.43
N GLY A 150 -8.20 -2.50 21.18
CA GLY A 150 -7.52 -3.28 22.22
C GLY A 150 -6.41 -2.51 22.91
N GLY A 151 -5.57 -1.83 22.14
CA GLY A 151 -4.50 -0.96 22.61
C GLY A 151 -5.05 0.16 23.49
N LEU A 152 -6.06 0.91 23.01
CA LEU A 152 -6.69 2.00 23.76
C LEU A 152 -7.31 1.51 25.06
N ALA A 153 -8.08 0.42 25.01
CA ALA A 153 -8.71 -0.17 26.19
C ALA A 153 -7.67 -0.62 27.23
N SER A 154 -6.53 -1.16 26.79
CA SER A 154 -5.45 -1.60 27.68
C SER A 154 -4.61 -0.45 28.26
N LEU A 155 -4.58 0.72 27.60
CA LEU A 155 -3.71 1.83 27.98
C LEU A 155 -4.43 2.96 28.71
N ILE A 156 -5.73 3.17 28.48
CA ILE A 156 -6.45 4.35 29.01
C ILE A 156 -6.40 4.46 30.55
N ASN A 157 -6.29 3.33 31.25
CA ASN A 157 -6.22 3.26 32.71
C ASN A 157 -4.77 3.22 33.26
N THR A 158 -3.76 3.29 32.39
CA THR A 158 -2.35 3.29 32.79
C THR A 158 -1.84 4.71 33.03
N SER A 159 -0.92 4.89 33.98
CA SER A 159 -0.40 6.23 34.32
C SER A 159 0.37 6.86 33.15
N TRP A 160 1.17 6.06 32.45
CA TRP A 160 2.02 6.53 31.34
C TRP A 160 1.25 6.91 30.07
N PHE A 161 -0.03 6.56 29.97
CA PHE A 161 -0.89 7.07 28.90
C PHE A 161 -1.15 8.57 29.03
N TRP A 162 -1.25 9.07 30.26
CA TRP A 162 -1.55 10.47 30.54
C TRP A 162 -0.28 11.30 30.82
N ASP A 163 0.66 10.71 31.56
CA ASP A 163 1.92 11.34 31.94
C ASP A 163 3.13 10.61 31.32
N PRO A 164 3.81 11.21 30.32
CA PRO A 164 4.96 10.58 29.68
C PRO A 164 6.14 10.29 30.62
N SER A 165 6.24 10.94 31.79
CA SER A 165 7.32 10.67 32.76
C SER A 165 7.23 9.28 33.37
N GLU A 166 6.00 8.78 33.51
CA GLU A 166 5.71 7.45 34.02
C GLU A 166 6.16 6.33 33.06
N CYS A 167 6.54 6.66 31.81
CA CYS A 167 7.18 5.70 30.89
C CYS A 167 8.52 5.19 31.41
N TRP A 168 9.27 5.99 32.18
CA TRP A 168 10.64 5.69 32.62
C TRP A 168 10.76 5.42 34.11
N ARG A 169 9.67 5.65 34.86
CA ARG A 169 9.62 5.37 36.29
C ARG A 169 9.93 3.90 36.56
N ASP A 170 10.83 3.67 37.51
CA ASP A 170 11.35 2.37 37.91
C ASP A 170 12.10 1.59 36.80
N TYR A 171 12.44 2.24 35.67
CA TYR A 171 13.30 1.64 34.66
C TYR A 171 14.68 1.32 35.25
N PRO A 172 15.28 0.13 35.00
CA PRO A 172 14.83 -0.93 34.06
C PRO A 172 13.87 -1.99 34.63
N LYS A 173 13.48 -1.91 35.91
CA LYS A 173 12.56 -2.86 36.56
C LYS A 173 11.09 -2.47 36.36
N GLN A 174 10.60 -2.58 35.12
CA GLN A 174 9.19 -2.31 34.81
C GLN A 174 8.40 -3.60 34.52
N PRO A 175 7.37 -3.93 35.30
CA PRO A 175 6.53 -5.09 35.01
C PRO A 175 5.61 -4.80 33.82
N VAL A 176 5.39 -5.83 33.00
CA VAL A 176 4.53 -5.79 31.82
C VAL A 176 3.21 -6.50 32.16
N ALA A 177 2.10 -5.81 31.94
CA ALA A 177 0.78 -6.42 32.07
C ALA A 177 0.52 -7.39 30.91
N ASP A 178 -0.25 -8.46 31.16
CA ASP A 178 -0.54 -9.48 30.15
C ASP A 178 -1.20 -8.90 28.88
N ALA A 179 -2.02 -7.86 29.03
CA ALA A 179 -2.63 -7.17 27.89
C ALA A 179 -1.57 -6.50 26.99
N HIS A 180 -0.58 -5.83 27.58
CA HIS A 180 0.50 -5.18 26.81
C HIS A 180 1.45 -6.21 26.20
N TYR A 181 1.67 -7.33 26.89
CA TYR A 181 2.38 -8.48 26.33
C TYR A 181 1.71 -8.98 25.05
N TRP A 182 0.42 -9.33 25.11
CA TRP A 182 -0.29 -9.83 23.93
C TRP A 182 -0.40 -8.78 22.84
N TYR A 183 -0.56 -7.50 23.19
CA TYR A 183 -0.55 -6.40 22.23
C TYR A 183 0.77 -6.38 21.44
N TYR A 184 1.92 -6.45 22.12
CA TYR A 184 3.23 -6.53 21.49
C TYR A 184 3.41 -7.75 20.59
N ILE A 185 3.04 -8.94 21.08
CA ILE A 185 3.23 -10.18 20.34
C ILE A 185 2.34 -10.21 19.08
N LEU A 186 1.09 -9.77 19.18
CA LEU A 186 0.17 -9.71 18.05
C LEU A 186 0.63 -8.69 17.01
N GLU A 187 1.04 -7.49 17.43
CA GLU A 187 1.57 -6.46 16.53
C GLU A 187 2.83 -6.92 15.80
N MET A 188 3.82 -7.43 16.53
CA MET A 188 5.06 -7.98 15.94
C MET A 188 4.73 -9.06 14.90
N SER A 189 3.83 -9.98 15.25
CA SER A 189 3.45 -11.10 14.36
C SER A 189 2.75 -10.62 13.10
N PHE A 190 1.89 -9.62 13.22
CA PHE A 190 1.19 -9.05 12.08
C PHE A 190 2.16 -8.31 11.15
N TYR A 191 3.01 -7.43 11.67
CA TYR A 191 4.01 -6.73 10.86
C TYR A 191 5.00 -7.69 10.19
N LEU A 192 5.40 -8.75 10.89
CA LEU A 192 6.22 -9.81 10.29
C LEU A 192 5.46 -10.53 9.17
N SER A 193 4.17 -10.82 9.34
CA SER A 193 3.35 -11.41 8.28
C SER A 193 3.27 -10.52 7.04
N LEU A 194 3.15 -9.20 7.22
CA LEU A 194 3.17 -8.23 6.12
C LEU A 194 4.53 -8.20 5.42
N LEU A 195 5.63 -8.22 6.17
CA LEU A 195 6.98 -8.24 5.61
C LEU A 195 7.23 -9.53 4.79
N LEU A 196 6.79 -10.69 5.28
CA LEU A 196 6.94 -11.96 4.57
C LEU A 196 6.09 -12.02 3.28
N CYS A 197 4.94 -11.37 3.26
CA CYS A 197 4.07 -11.29 2.08
C CYS A 197 4.42 -10.15 1.12
N VAL A 198 5.40 -9.29 1.44
CA VAL A 198 5.70 -8.05 0.70
C VAL A 198 6.03 -8.27 -0.78
N SER A 199 6.57 -9.44 -1.15
CA SER A 199 6.89 -9.78 -2.54
C SER A 199 5.67 -10.18 -3.38
N VAL A 200 4.60 -10.64 -2.72
CA VAL A 200 3.36 -11.15 -3.33
C VAL A 200 2.23 -10.10 -3.25
N ASP A 201 2.29 -9.22 -2.26
CA ASP A 201 1.41 -8.07 -2.11
C ASP A 201 1.61 -7.06 -3.25
N VAL A 202 0.58 -6.23 -3.46
CA VAL A 202 0.58 -5.19 -4.50
C VAL A 202 1.64 -4.14 -4.21
N LYS A 203 2.64 -4.03 -5.10
CA LYS A 203 3.70 -3.03 -5.01
C LYS A 203 3.16 -1.64 -5.41
N ARG A 204 3.46 -0.63 -4.59
CA ARG A 204 3.06 0.77 -4.77
C ARG A 204 4.26 1.65 -5.09
N LYS A 205 4.05 2.91 -5.48
CA LYS A 205 5.13 3.86 -5.80
C LYS A 205 6.12 4.07 -4.65
N ASP A 206 5.62 4.07 -3.43
CA ASP A 206 6.42 4.25 -2.22
C ASP A 206 6.83 2.90 -1.58
N PHE A 207 6.98 1.86 -2.41
CA PHE A 207 7.34 0.52 -1.96
C PHE A 207 8.64 0.51 -1.14
N LYS A 208 9.66 1.29 -1.54
CA LYS A 208 10.95 1.32 -0.84
C LYS A 208 10.80 1.92 0.54
N GLU A 209 10.11 3.05 0.64
CA GLU A 209 9.81 3.76 1.87
C GLU A 209 8.96 2.89 2.80
N GLN A 210 7.98 2.17 2.26
CA GLN A 210 7.15 1.23 3.01
C GLN A 210 7.97 0.03 3.54
N VAL A 211 8.94 -0.49 2.78
CA VAL A 211 9.83 -1.56 3.26
C VAL A 211 10.76 -1.05 4.36
N ILE A 212 11.36 0.13 4.19
CA ILE A 212 12.19 0.76 5.22
C ILE A 212 11.39 0.96 6.50
N HIS A 213 10.14 1.44 6.39
CA HIS A 213 9.23 1.55 7.51
C HIS A 213 9.00 0.21 8.22
N HIS A 214 8.64 -0.86 7.50
CA HIS A 214 8.37 -2.16 8.13
C HIS A 214 9.60 -2.71 8.85
N ILE A 215 10.78 -2.54 8.26
CA ILE A 215 12.03 -2.93 8.90
C ILE A 215 12.21 -2.11 10.19
N ALA A 216 12.08 -0.79 10.10
CA ALA A 216 12.21 0.10 11.26
C ALA A 216 11.20 -0.22 12.38
N THR A 217 9.93 -0.48 12.05
CA THR A 217 8.90 -0.79 13.05
C THR A 217 9.11 -2.16 13.68
N ILE A 218 9.49 -3.20 12.92
CA ILE A 218 9.84 -4.52 13.47
C ILE A 218 11.03 -4.41 14.42
N PHE A 219 12.08 -3.67 14.04
CA PHE A 219 13.22 -3.41 14.93
C PHE A 219 12.82 -2.59 16.15
N LEU A 220 11.95 -1.57 16.02
CA LEU A 220 11.46 -0.79 17.15
C LEU A 220 10.70 -1.64 18.15
N ILE A 221 9.73 -2.44 17.70
CA ILE A 221 8.91 -3.31 18.56
C ILE A 221 9.80 -4.38 19.21
N GLY A 222 10.70 -5.01 18.45
CA GLY A 222 11.57 -6.06 18.97
C GLY A 222 12.59 -5.52 19.96
N PHE A 223 13.25 -4.42 19.62
CA PHE A 223 14.23 -3.78 20.49
C PHE A 223 13.59 -3.22 21.75
N SER A 224 12.45 -2.52 21.63
CA SER A 224 11.76 -1.95 22.79
C SER A 224 11.27 -3.03 23.75
N TYR A 225 10.87 -4.20 23.24
CA TYR A 225 10.50 -5.32 24.08
C TYR A 225 11.72 -5.88 24.83
N CYS A 226 12.83 -6.16 24.12
CA CYS A 226 14.06 -6.70 24.73
C CYS A 226 14.71 -5.73 25.73
N ALA A 227 14.65 -4.42 25.48
CA ALA A 227 15.22 -3.39 26.35
C ALA A 227 14.28 -2.95 27.49
N ASN A 228 13.11 -3.58 27.63
CA ASN A 228 12.03 -3.21 28.55
C ASN A 228 11.53 -1.76 28.41
N PHE A 229 11.46 -1.26 27.18
CA PHE A 229 10.82 0.00 26.79
C PHE A 229 9.32 -0.19 26.45
N VAL A 230 8.67 -1.16 27.11
CA VAL A 230 7.31 -1.60 26.75
C VAL A 230 6.29 -0.48 26.89
N ARG A 231 6.37 0.33 27.96
CA ARG A 231 5.47 1.46 28.21
C ARG A 231 5.48 2.48 27.07
N VAL A 232 6.65 2.91 26.62
CA VAL A 232 6.74 3.87 25.50
C VAL A 232 6.38 3.23 24.16
N GLY A 233 6.78 1.98 23.92
CA GLY A 233 6.46 1.34 22.64
C GLY A 233 4.97 0.99 22.49
N THR A 234 4.23 0.74 23.57
CA THR A 234 2.75 0.64 23.48
C THR A 234 2.10 1.96 23.07
N LEU A 235 2.63 3.10 23.52
CA LEU A 235 2.18 4.43 23.06
C LEU A 235 2.51 4.64 21.57
N VAL A 236 3.70 4.22 21.14
CA VAL A 236 4.09 4.25 19.72
C VAL A 236 3.07 3.45 18.91
N MET A 237 2.84 2.17 19.21
CA MET A 237 1.91 1.32 18.46
C MET A 237 0.49 1.93 18.43
N LEU A 238 -0.04 2.36 19.58
CA LEU A 238 -1.40 2.93 19.65
C LEU A 238 -1.55 4.19 18.80
N LEU A 239 -0.55 5.10 18.87
CA LEU A 239 -0.54 6.27 18.00
C LEU A 239 -0.54 5.82 16.55
N HIS A 240 0.18 4.76 16.21
CA HIS A 240 0.28 4.27 14.85
C HIS A 240 -1.05 3.77 14.30
N ASP A 241 -1.70 2.90 15.05
CA ASP A 241 -2.96 2.28 14.64
C ASP A 241 -4.12 3.29 14.49
N SER A 242 -4.05 4.44 15.17
CA SER A 242 -5.16 5.41 15.23
C SER A 242 -5.58 5.99 13.87
N SER A 243 -4.66 6.13 12.92
CA SER A 243 -4.97 6.62 11.56
C SER A 243 -5.18 5.49 10.56
N ASP A 244 -4.61 4.32 10.82
CA ASP A 244 -4.37 3.33 9.78
C ASP A 244 -5.65 2.56 9.42
N PHE A 245 -6.53 2.30 10.40
CA PHE A 245 -7.85 1.76 10.08
C PHE A 245 -8.70 2.75 9.27
N ILE A 246 -8.54 4.07 9.47
CA ILE A 246 -9.27 5.09 8.68
C ILE A 246 -8.76 5.07 7.25
N LEU A 247 -7.43 5.00 7.05
CA LEU A 247 -6.81 4.88 5.73
C LEU A 247 -7.32 3.65 4.98
N GLU A 248 -7.31 2.49 5.62
CA GLU A 248 -7.77 1.24 4.98
C GLU A 248 -9.28 1.27 4.68
N SER A 249 -10.11 1.88 5.55
CA SER A 249 -11.53 2.10 5.23
C SER A 249 -11.75 3.02 4.03
N GLY A 250 -10.93 4.07 3.87
CA GLY A 250 -10.99 4.97 2.71
C GLY A 250 -10.68 4.22 1.42
N LYS A 251 -9.66 3.35 1.43
CA LYS A 251 -9.32 2.47 0.30
C LYS A 251 -10.45 1.51 -0.02
N MET A 252 -11.09 0.91 0.98
CA MET A 252 -12.24 0.02 0.77
C MET A 252 -13.37 0.74 0.02
N PHE A 253 -13.73 1.96 0.45
CA PHE A 253 -14.76 2.76 -0.23
C PHE A 253 -14.36 3.20 -1.63
N HIS A 254 -13.09 3.58 -1.83
CA HIS A 254 -12.56 3.88 -3.15
C HIS A 254 -12.70 2.68 -4.11
N TYR A 255 -12.31 1.49 -3.68
CA TYR A 255 -12.42 0.28 -4.50
C TYR A 255 -13.88 -0.13 -4.77
N ALA A 256 -14.79 0.12 -3.82
CA ALA A 256 -16.24 -0.07 -3.99
C ALA A 256 -16.90 1.00 -4.88
N GLY A 257 -16.19 2.06 -5.27
CA GLY A 257 -16.73 3.15 -6.08
C GLY A 257 -17.64 4.11 -5.30
N TRP A 258 -17.56 4.12 -3.97
CA TRP A 258 -18.34 5.01 -3.10
C TRP A 258 -17.57 6.31 -2.84
N SER A 259 -17.37 7.10 -3.90
CA SER A 259 -16.61 8.36 -3.84
C SER A 259 -17.13 9.34 -2.78
N TRP A 260 -18.45 9.40 -2.58
CA TRP A 260 -19.09 10.26 -1.58
C TRP A 260 -18.66 9.98 -0.13
N LEU A 261 -18.20 8.76 0.18
CA LEU A 261 -17.61 8.40 1.48
C LEU A 261 -16.08 8.45 1.48
N CYS A 262 -15.45 8.31 0.30
CA CYS A 262 -14.00 8.33 0.17
C CYS A 262 -13.41 9.69 0.55
N ASP A 263 -13.96 10.78 0.00
CA ASP A 263 -13.46 12.15 0.23
C ASP A 263 -13.50 12.56 1.71
N PRO A 264 -14.64 12.43 2.44
CA PRO A 264 -14.65 12.76 3.86
C PRO A 264 -13.74 11.84 4.69
N MET A 265 -13.66 10.54 4.36
CA MET A 265 -12.75 9.62 5.04
C MET A 265 -11.29 10.00 4.83
N PHE A 266 -10.92 10.45 3.64
CA PHE A 266 -9.56 10.93 3.38
C PHE A 266 -9.23 12.18 4.20
N ILE A 267 -10.16 13.14 4.33
CA ILE A 267 -9.96 14.34 5.16
C ILE A 267 -9.80 13.96 6.64
N VAL A 268 -10.64 13.06 7.14
CA VAL A 268 -10.54 12.57 8.53
C VAL A 268 -9.22 11.83 8.75
N PHE A 269 -8.83 10.94 7.83
CA PHE A 269 -7.53 10.27 7.86
C PHE A 269 -6.38 11.28 7.91
N ALA A 270 -6.37 12.26 7.01
CA ALA A 270 -5.30 13.25 6.92
C ALA A 270 -5.19 14.08 8.21
N LEU A 271 -6.32 14.50 8.77
CA LEU A 271 -6.35 15.23 10.04
C LEU A 271 -5.77 14.38 11.18
N VAL A 272 -6.25 13.15 11.35
CA VAL A 272 -5.77 12.24 12.39
C VAL A 272 -4.28 11.95 12.19
N PHE A 273 -3.85 11.63 10.98
CA PHE A 273 -2.45 11.37 10.64
C PHE A 273 -1.55 12.56 10.99
N LEU A 274 -1.88 13.77 10.53
CA LEU A 274 -1.06 14.95 10.79
C LEU A 274 -0.97 15.27 12.29
N LEU A 275 -2.08 15.16 13.01
CA LEU A 275 -2.10 15.38 14.45
C LEU A 275 -1.27 14.33 15.20
N THR A 276 -1.51 13.04 14.96
CA THR A 276 -0.83 11.99 15.73
C THR A 276 0.64 11.86 15.35
N ARG A 277 1.01 12.05 14.08
CA ARG A 277 2.38 11.84 13.57
C ARG A 277 3.27 13.07 13.60
N LEU A 278 2.74 14.26 13.37
CA LEU A 278 3.56 15.48 13.33
C LEU A 278 3.46 16.32 14.59
N VAL A 279 2.44 16.11 15.43
CA VAL A 279 2.29 16.85 16.69
C VAL A 279 2.50 15.92 17.88
N VAL A 280 1.65 14.90 18.05
CA VAL A 280 1.68 14.07 19.25
C VAL A 280 2.97 13.22 19.32
N PHE A 281 3.34 12.55 18.24
CA PHE A 281 4.53 11.70 18.22
C PHE A 281 5.83 12.47 18.55
N PRO A 282 6.20 13.58 17.89
CA PRO A 282 7.42 14.30 18.26
C PRO A 282 7.33 14.97 19.64
N CYS A 283 6.20 15.62 19.97
CA CYS A 283 6.08 16.38 21.22
C CYS A 283 5.91 15.50 22.46
N ARG A 284 5.36 14.29 22.35
CA ARG A 284 5.17 13.36 23.48
C ARG A 284 6.18 12.22 23.44
N VAL A 285 6.22 11.44 22.36
CA VAL A 285 7.04 10.21 22.28
C VAL A 285 8.52 10.53 22.09
N ILE A 286 8.87 11.32 21.09
CA ILE A 286 10.29 11.67 20.85
C ILE A 286 10.81 12.49 22.03
N HIS A 287 10.04 13.46 22.53
CA HIS A 287 10.43 14.23 23.71
C HIS A 287 10.64 13.34 24.95
N THR A 288 9.74 12.37 25.23
CA THR A 288 9.93 11.50 26.40
C THR A 288 11.16 10.61 26.26
N THR A 289 11.46 10.13 25.05
CA THR A 289 12.57 9.21 24.79
C THR A 289 13.93 9.89 24.67
N LEU A 290 14.00 11.09 24.11
CA LEU A 290 15.25 11.85 23.97
C LEU A 290 15.57 12.68 25.21
N VAL A 291 14.58 13.38 25.78
CA VAL A 291 14.80 14.38 26.83
C VAL A 291 14.50 13.81 28.20
N LEU A 292 13.25 13.39 28.42
CA LEU A 292 12.77 13.03 29.76
C LEU A 292 13.45 11.77 30.33
N SER A 293 13.80 10.82 29.48
CA SER A 293 14.52 9.60 29.87
C SER A 293 15.88 9.90 30.53
N MET A 294 16.54 11.00 30.16
CA MET A 294 17.84 11.40 30.72
C MET A 294 17.74 11.83 32.19
N ASP A 295 16.55 12.17 32.68
CA ASP A 295 16.31 12.44 34.10
C ASP A 295 16.30 11.16 34.95
N PHE A 296 16.12 9.99 34.31
CA PHE A 296 16.02 8.69 34.98
C PHE A 296 17.30 7.86 34.84
N PHE A 297 17.96 7.91 33.69
CA PHE A 297 19.19 7.13 33.45
C PHE A 297 20.15 7.83 32.49
N GLN A 298 21.44 7.50 32.62
CA GLN A 298 22.47 8.00 31.72
C GLN A 298 22.36 7.32 30.34
N PRO A 299 22.59 8.06 29.24
CA PRO A 299 22.58 7.50 27.90
C PRO A 299 23.54 6.31 27.74
N PHE A 300 23.07 5.27 27.06
CA PHE A 300 23.81 4.06 26.71
C PHE A 300 23.48 3.68 25.26
N PHE A 301 24.09 2.62 24.73
CA PHE A 301 23.89 2.25 23.32
C PHE A 301 22.41 2.09 22.95
N GLY A 302 21.63 1.38 23.77
CA GLY A 302 20.22 1.14 23.53
C GLY A 302 19.37 2.42 23.49
N TYR A 303 19.70 3.42 24.30
CA TYR A 303 19.10 4.75 24.21
C TYR A 303 19.31 5.37 22.82
N TYR A 304 20.55 5.38 22.32
CA TYR A 304 20.86 5.97 21.01
C TYR A 304 20.23 5.18 19.86
N PHE A 305 20.29 3.85 19.94
CA PHE A 305 19.74 2.97 18.90
C PHE A 305 18.22 3.12 18.77
N PHE A 306 17.49 3.09 19.89
CA PHE A 306 16.04 3.24 19.88
C PHE A 306 15.61 4.62 19.36
N ASN A 307 16.26 5.69 19.83
CA ASN A 307 15.96 7.04 19.38
C ASN A 307 16.30 7.26 17.90
N ALA A 308 17.40 6.69 17.39
CA ALA A 308 17.72 6.74 15.97
C ALA A 308 16.62 6.11 15.11
N LEU A 309 16.08 4.96 15.51
CA LEU A 309 14.96 4.32 14.81
C LEU A 309 13.68 5.16 14.87
N LEU A 310 13.37 5.80 16.01
CA LEU A 310 12.23 6.72 16.13
C LEU A 310 12.39 7.95 15.22
N LEU A 311 13.60 8.46 15.05
CA LEU A 311 13.89 9.58 14.14
C LEU A 311 13.77 9.16 12.66
N VAL A 312 14.20 7.95 12.30
CA VAL A 312 13.95 7.38 10.96
C VAL A 312 12.44 7.30 10.71
N LEU A 313 11.68 6.80 11.68
CA LEU A 313 10.22 6.72 11.59
C LEU A 313 9.59 8.11 11.44
N GLN A 314 10.07 9.11 12.18
CA GLN A 314 9.62 10.50 12.04
C GLN A 314 9.91 11.10 10.66
N ALA A 315 11.09 10.82 10.08
CA ALA A 315 11.43 11.29 8.75
C ALA A 315 10.47 10.72 7.68
N LEU A 316 10.10 9.44 7.81
CA LEU A 316 9.10 8.80 6.95
C LEU A 316 7.71 9.44 7.12
N HIS A 317 7.33 9.80 8.35
CA HIS A 317 6.08 10.53 8.58
C HIS A 317 6.04 11.89 7.90
N VAL A 318 7.15 12.64 7.96
CA VAL A 318 7.26 13.93 7.25
C VAL A 318 7.15 13.73 5.74
N PHE A 319 7.78 12.68 5.20
CA PHE A 319 7.65 12.31 3.79
C PHE A 319 6.19 12.02 3.40
N TRP A 320 5.48 11.17 4.14
CA TRP A 320 4.07 10.88 3.82
C TRP A 320 3.14 12.07 4.08
N ALA A 321 3.41 12.88 5.10
CA ALA A 321 2.66 14.11 5.34
C ALA A 321 2.78 15.08 4.15
N TYR A 322 3.96 15.19 3.56
CA TYR A 322 4.15 15.97 2.33
C TYR A 322 3.25 15.45 1.19
N LEU A 323 3.17 14.13 0.98
CA LEU A 323 2.28 13.55 -0.03
C LEU A 323 0.80 13.82 0.26
N ILE A 324 0.38 13.67 1.52
CA ILE A 324 -1.00 13.94 1.95
C ILE A 324 -1.36 15.41 1.72
N LEU A 325 -0.50 16.34 2.13
CA LEU A 325 -0.71 17.77 1.93
C LEU A 325 -0.76 18.16 0.46
N ARG A 326 0.08 17.54 -0.38
CA ARG A 326 0.05 17.72 -1.84
C ARG A 326 -1.28 17.27 -2.43
N MET A 327 -1.81 16.13 -1.98
CA MET A 327 -3.12 15.66 -2.43
C MET A 327 -4.27 16.57 -1.99
N ILE A 328 -4.23 17.08 -0.75
CA ILE A 328 -5.19 18.08 -0.26
C ILE A 328 -5.12 19.37 -1.07
N TRP A 329 -3.91 19.82 -1.43
CA TRP A 329 -3.73 21.01 -2.27
C TRP A 329 -4.39 20.81 -3.65
N LYS A 330 -4.13 19.67 -4.29
CA LYS A 330 -4.80 19.32 -5.57
C LYS A 330 -6.33 19.29 -5.40
N PHE A 331 -6.82 18.66 -4.33
CA PHE A 331 -8.26 18.59 -4.03
C PHE A 331 -8.89 19.99 -3.89
N ALA A 332 -8.27 20.86 -3.10
CA ALA A 332 -8.80 22.19 -2.80
C ALA A 332 -8.75 23.17 -3.98
N PHE A 333 -7.73 23.07 -4.84
CA PHE A 333 -7.50 24.05 -5.91
C PHE A 333 -7.89 23.59 -7.32
N MET A 334 -7.92 22.28 -7.60
CA MET A 334 -8.15 21.75 -8.95
C MET A 334 -9.53 21.10 -9.13
N GLY A 335 -10.31 20.90 -8.06
CA GLY A 335 -11.71 20.45 -8.12
C GLY A 335 -11.95 19.07 -8.77
N LYS A 336 -10.90 18.34 -9.13
CA LYS A 336 -10.94 16.98 -9.67
C LYS A 336 -10.09 16.06 -8.80
N VAL A 337 -10.74 15.09 -8.18
CA VAL A 337 -10.11 13.91 -7.59
C VAL A 337 -9.95 12.88 -8.71
N GLN A 338 -8.79 12.90 -9.37
CA GLN A 338 -8.32 11.72 -10.09
C GLN A 338 -7.13 11.16 -9.30
N GLY A 339 -7.40 10.06 -8.59
CA GLY A 339 -6.38 9.16 -8.03
C GLY A 339 -5.69 9.60 -6.73
N ASP A 340 -5.50 8.64 -5.83
CA ASP A 340 -4.50 8.73 -4.74
C ASP A 340 -3.10 8.67 -5.37
N GLU A 341 -2.27 9.72 -5.21
CA GLU A 341 -0.93 9.83 -5.83
C GLU A 341 0.02 8.68 -5.45
N ARG A 342 -0.23 8.03 -4.31
CA ARG A 342 0.52 6.85 -3.86
C ARG A 342 0.22 5.60 -4.72
N SER A 343 -0.86 5.66 -5.50
CA SER A 343 -1.35 4.61 -6.42
C SER A 343 -0.88 4.78 -7.86
N ASP A 344 -0.22 5.88 -8.21
CA ASP A 344 -0.12 6.38 -9.60
C ASP A 344 0.90 5.65 -10.51
N GLU A 345 1.12 4.34 -10.37
CA GLU A 345 1.36 3.59 -11.63
C GLU A 345 0.06 3.48 -12.44
N GLU A 346 -1.10 3.80 -11.85
CA GLU A 346 -2.42 3.42 -12.37
C GLU A 346 -3.23 4.53 -13.05
N SER A 347 -3.18 5.79 -12.61
CA SER A 347 -4.02 6.88 -13.14
C SER A 347 -3.57 7.42 -14.49
N GLU A 348 -2.25 7.58 -14.73
CA GLU A 348 -1.72 8.02 -16.03
C GLU A 348 -2.15 7.08 -17.17
N VAL A 349 -2.42 5.80 -16.86
CA VAL A 349 -2.87 4.82 -17.85
C VAL A 349 -4.39 4.71 -17.93
N ASP A 350 -5.14 4.96 -16.84
CA ASP A 350 -6.62 5.06 -16.90
C ASP A 350 -7.05 6.32 -17.69
N ASP A 351 -6.34 7.45 -17.54
CA ASP A 351 -6.55 8.65 -18.37
C ASP A 351 -6.17 8.40 -19.84
N ASP A 352 -5.03 7.71 -20.10
CA ASP A 352 -4.66 7.26 -21.46
C ASP A 352 -5.66 6.24 -22.04
N GLU A 353 -6.34 5.42 -21.22
CA GLU A 353 -7.35 4.43 -21.64
C GLU A 353 -8.69 5.08 -21.97
N GLU A 354 -9.10 6.14 -21.25
CA GLU A 354 -10.24 6.99 -21.63
C GLU A 354 -9.94 7.72 -22.96
N GLU A 355 -8.74 8.26 -23.14
CA GLU A 355 -8.31 8.87 -24.41
C GLU A 355 -8.24 7.84 -25.57
N ASP A 356 -7.65 6.65 -25.36
CA ASP A 356 -7.55 5.61 -26.40
C ASP A 356 -8.95 5.05 -26.78
N GLN A 357 -9.88 4.91 -25.83
CA GLN A 357 -11.27 4.48 -26.10
C GLN A 357 -12.08 5.57 -26.82
N GLU A 358 -11.88 6.84 -26.48
CA GLU A 358 -12.47 7.96 -27.22
C GLU A 358 -11.90 8.07 -28.64
N GLU A 359 -10.59 7.88 -28.83
CA GLU A 359 -9.97 7.83 -30.15
C GLU A 359 -10.48 6.66 -31.01
N GLU A 360 -10.60 5.45 -30.44
CA GLU A 360 -11.06 4.26 -31.16
C GLU A 360 -12.56 4.36 -31.54
N ASN A 361 -13.40 4.90 -30.64
CA ASN A 361 -14.80 5.20 -30.94
C ASN A 361 -14.96 6.30 -32.00
N SER A 362 -14.18 7.38 -31.89
CA SER A 362 -14.11 8.46 -32.89
C SER A 362 -13.67 7.94 -34.26
N TRP A 363 -12.68 7.04 -34.29
CA TRP A 363 -12.18 6.42 -35.52
C TRP A 363 -13.18 5.45 -36.14
N ALA A 364 -13.88 4.64 -35.32
CA ALA A 364 -14.96 3.76 -35.77
C ALA A 364 -16.15 4.57 -36.36
N GLN A 365 -16.53 5.68 -35.72
CA GLN A 365 -17.58 6.57 -36.19
C GLN A 365 -17.20 7.29 -37.49
N ARG A 366 -15.95 7.76 -37.62
CA ARG A 366 -15.41 8.29 -38.89
C ARG A 366 -15.41 7.24 -39.99
N LYS A 367 -15.03 6.01 -39.70
CA LYS A 367 -15.02 4.90 -40.67
C LYS A 367 -16.43 4.53 -41.13
N GLY A 368 -17.41 4.48 -40.23
CA GLY A 368 -18.83 4.30 -40.58
C GLY A 368 -19.35 5.42 -41.50
N THR A 369 -18.98 6.67 -41.21
CA THR A 369 -19.35 7.85 -42.02
C THR A 369 -18.70 7.85 -43.40
N ILE A 370 -17.45 7.40 -43.50
CA ILE A 370 -16.74 7.28 -44.79
C ILE A 370 -17.33 6.15 -45.62
N ASN A 371 -17.65 5.01 -45.01
CA ASN A 371 -18.28 3.88 -45.69
C ASN A 371 -19.69 4.22 -46.20
N SER A 372 -20.48 4.99 -45.45
CA SER A 372 -21.81 5.44 -45.91
C SER A 372 -21.72 6.47 -47.03
N LYS A 373 -20.73 7.37 -47.01
CA LYS A 373 -20.45 8.28 -48.13
C LYS A 373 -19.92 7.56 -49.37
N LEU A 374 -19.09 6.54 -49.20
CA LEU A 374 -18.62 5.70 -50.31
C LEU A 374 -19.77 4.88 -50.91
N ALA A 375 -20.67 4.34 -50.09
CA ALA A 375 -21.88 3.65 -50.57
C ALA A 375 -22.81 4.61 -51.33
N SER A 376 -23.05 5.82 -50.82
CA SER A 376 -23.90 6.80 -51.52
C SER A 376 -23.25 7.36 -52.78
N LEU A 377 -21.92 7.45 -52.84
CA LEU A 377 -21.18 7.79 -54.07
C LEU A 377 -21.17 6.63 -55.07
N ALA A 378 -21.10 5.39 -54.60
CA ALA A 378 -21.23 4.21 -55.45
C ALA A 378 -22.64 4.09 -56.06
N ASP A 379 -23.69 4.34 -55.26
CA ASP A 379 -25.07 4.36 -55.74
C ASP A 379 -25.32 5.50 -56.75
N ASN A 380 -24.74 6.68 -56.52
CA ASN A 380 -24.82 7.80 -57.47
C ASN A 380 -23.96 7.58 -58.73
N CYS A 381 -22.86 6.84 -58.65
CA CYS A 381 -21.99 6.54 -59.79
C CYS A 381 -22.58 5.40 -60.66
N VAL A 382 -23.25 4.43 -60.04
CA VAL A 382 -23.91 3.31 -60.75
C VAL A 382 -25.19 3.75 -61.46
N LEU A 383 -25.84 4.83 -61.03
CA LEU A 383 -27.07 5.35 -61.65
C LEU A 383 -26.88 6.37 -62.79
N ASN A 384 -25.68 6.94 -62.97
CA ASN A 384 -25.43 7.94 -64.02
C ASN A 384 -24.82 7.40 -65.32
N ASN A 385 -24.32 6.15 -65.35
CA ASN A 385 -23.76 5.55 -66.57
C ASN A 385 -24.68 4.56 -67.31
N LEU A 386 -25.89 4.30 -66.81
CA LEU A 386 -26.86 3.40 -67.48
C LEU A 386 -28.14 4.07 -67.99
N THR A 387 -28.32 5.37 -67.73
CA THR A 387 -29.54 6.10 -68.13
C THR A 387 -29.34 7.03 -69.34
N ASN A 388 -28.09 7.36 -69.71
CA ASN A 388 -27.83 8.31 -70.80
C ASN A 388 -27.54 7.68 -72.18
N GLN A 389 -27.66 6.36 -72.33
CA GLN A 389 -27.48 5.69 -73.63
C GLN A 389 -28.77 5.12 -74.25
N ARG A 390 -29.96 5.37 -73.64
CA ARG A 390 -31.22 4.77 -74.12
C ARG A 390 -32.32 5.74 -74.59
N SER A 391 -32.09 7.06 -74.64
CA SER A 391 -33.13 8.03 -75.03
C SER A 391 -32.93 8.77 -76.36
N ILE A 392 -31.88 8.46 -77.14
CA ILE A 392 -31.68 9.03 -78.49
C ILE A 392 -31.79 7.93 -79.55
N SER A 393 -33.00 7.41 -79.77
CA SER A 393 -33.41 6.77 -81.03
C SER A 393 -34.89 6.39 -80.97
N SER A 394 -35.77 7.32 -81.37
CA SER A 394 -37.01 7.01 -82.14
C SER A 394 -37.97 8.20 -82.14
N ARG A 395 -37.75 9.17 -83.03
CA ARG A 395 -38.84 10.01 -83.58
C ARG A 395 -38.59 10.18 -85.07
N LEU A 396 -39.17 9.29 -85.88
CA LEU A 396 -39.40 9.49 -87.31
C LEU A 396 -40.88 9.87 -87.51
N PRO A 397 -41.21 10.85 -88.36
CA PRO A 397 -42.58 11.22 -88.67
C PRO A 397 -43.17 10.30 -89.76
N LYS A 398 -44.42 9.87 -89.59
CA LYS A 398 -45.21 9.23 -90.66
C LYS A 398 -45.79 10.30 -91.58
N ALA A 399 -45.50 10.20 -92.87
CA ALA A 399 -46.19 10.91 -93.94
C ALA A 399 -47.08 9.93 -94.73
N ARG A 400 -48.30 10.42 -95.01
CA ARG A 400 -49.34 9.97 -95.94
C ARG A 400 -50.20 8.76 -95.56
#